data_AF-A0A916VU93-F1
#
_entry.id   AF-A0A916VU93-F1
#
_cell.length_a   1.000
_cell.length_b   1.000
_cell.length_c   1.000
_cell.angle_alpha   90.00
_cell.angle_beta   90.00
_cell.angle_gamma   90.00
#
_symmetry.space_group_name_H-M   'P 1'
#
loop_
_entity.id
_entity.type
_entity.pdbx_description
1 polymer ?
#
loop_
_entity_poly.entity_id
_entity_poly.type
_entity_poly.pdbx_seq_one_letter_code
_entity_poly.pdbx_strand_id
1 'polypeptide(L)'
;MKKILATVAAILAVFVMAVSPAMAAEKAVGLFPACYSIGSNLLGAPHFDVRLLVDPVRGKVTGEGEIFQAVSPPLDIQTELLGAYKSGKIANEIKATGYPDIDWPPQAGIGPVIPSNVELRMLLSKDNQSGAAIYGYREGFDDFKFVGPVPATSIPCFE
;
A
#
# COMPACT_ATOMS: atom_id res chain seq x y z
N MET A 1 40.02 -18.24 -12.59
CA MET A 1 38.82 -17.46 -13.00
C MET A 1 37.51 -18.27 -13.01
N LYS A 2 37.49 -19.58 -12.74
CA LYS A 2 36.26 -20.41 -12.74
C LYS A 2 35.41 -20.38 -11.46
N LYS A 3 35.95 -19.89 -10.34
CA LYS A 3 35.26 -19.92 -9.03
C LYS A 3 34.31 -18.73 -8.77
N ILE A 4 34.47 -17.61 -9.49
CA ILE A 4 33.65 -16.41 -9.29
C ILE A 4 32.27 -16.55 -9.98
N LEU A 5 32.19 -17.31 -11.08
CA LEU A 5 30.93 -17.55 -11.77
C LEU A 5 29.94 -18.41 -10.95
N ALA A 6 30.45 -19.34 -10.11
CA ALA A 6 29.59 -20.23 -9.34
C ALA A 6 28.84 -19.49 -8.20
N THR A 7 29.46 -18.47 -7.61
CA THR A 7 28.86 -17.70 -6.52
C THR A 7 27.77 -16.74 -7.01
N VAL A 8 27.91 -16.18 -8.22
CA VAL A 8 26.87 -15.31 -8.81
C VAL A 8 25.64 -16.12 -9.25
N ALA A 9 25.84 -17.35 -9.73
CA ALA A 9 24.74 -18.25 -10.08
C ALA A 9 23.92 -18.68 -8.85
N ALA A 10 24.57 -18.85 -7.69
CA ALA A 10 23.88 -19.21 -6.44
C ALA A 10 23.04 -18.05 -5.86
N ILE A 11 23.47 -16.79 -6.05
CA ILE A 11 22.71 -15.62 -5.58
C ILE A 11 21.49 -15.36 -6.47
N LEU A 12 21.55 -15.71 -7.76
CA LEU A 12 20.37 -15.64 -8.65
C LEU A 12 19.33 -16.73 -8.36
N ALA A 13 19.74 -17.88 -7.81
CA ALA A 13 18.85 -19.02 -7.60
C ALA A 13 17.95 -18.92 -6.36
N VAL A 14 18.26 -18.03 -5.40
CA VAL A 14 17.43 -17.84 -4.19
C VAL A 14 16.24 -16.90 -4.45
N PHE A 15 16.25 -16.14 -5.54
CA PHE A 15 15.15 -15.23 -5.90
C PHE A 15 14.07 -15.86 -6.79
N VAL A 16 14.10 -17.18 -7.00
CA VAL A 16 13.16 -17.89 -7.87
C VAL A 16 12.51 -19.05 -7.13
N MET A 17 11.85 -18.79 -5.99
CA MET A 17 10.84 -19.70 -5.43
C MET A 17 9.80 -18.92 -4.63
N ALA A 18 8.82 -18.37 -5.35
CA ALA A 18 7.39 -18.29 -5.00
C ALA A 18 6.69 -17.31 -5.96
N VAL A 19 6.84 -17.52 -7.27
CA VAL A 19 5.90 -16.93 -8.23
C VAL A 19 4.78 -17.95 -8.37
N SER A 20 3.72 -17.79 -7.58
CA SER A 20 2.46 -18.49 -7.83
C SER A 20 2.00 -18.19 -9.27
N PRO A 21 1.83 -19.20 -10.13
CA PRO A 21 1.39 -18.99 -11.50
C PRO A 21 -0.13 -18.95 -11.50
N ALA A 22 -0.72 -17.82 -11.11
CA ALA A 22 -2.17 -17.63 -11.22
C ALA A 22 -2.57 -16.15 -11.34
N MET A 23 -1.84 -15.35 -12.11
CA MET A 23 -2.40 -14.11 -12.64
C MET A 23 -1.71 -13.72 -13.94
N ALA A 24 -1.66 -14.67 -14.87
CA ALA A 24 -1.28 -14.39 -16.25
C ALA A 24 -2.36 -13.49 -16.89
N ALA A 25 -2.05 -12.20 -16.97
CA ALA A 25 -2.52 -11.22 -17.95
C ALA A 25 -3.87 -11.53 -18.63
N GLU A 26 -4.97 -11.37 -17.89
CA GLU A 26 -6.23 -11.00 -18.50
C GLU A 26 -6.45 -9.51 -18.18
N LYS A 27 -6.81 -8.75 -19.20
CA LYS A 27 -7.14 -7.33 -19.07
C LYS A 27 -8.41 -7.24 -18.23
N ALA A 28 -8.28 -7.28 -16.91
CA ALA A 28 -9.39 -7.27 -15.97
C ALA A 28 -10.13 -5.93 -16.13
N VAL A 29 -11.24 -5.97 -16.87
CA VAL A 29 -12.21 -4.86 -17.01
C VAL A 29 -13.10 -4.79 -15.75
N GLY A 30 -12.75 -5.52 -14.69
CA GLY A 30 -13.49 -5.64 -13.45
C GLY A 30 -12.78 -5.00 -12.26
N LEU A 31 -13.59 -4.68 -11.25
CA LEU A 31 -13.17 -4.33 -9.90
C LEU A 31 -12.33 -5.49 -9.33
N PHE A 32 -11.15 -5.20 -8.76
CA PHE A 32 -10.31 -6.24 -8.15
C PHE A 32 -9.77 -5.82 -6.78
N PRO A 33 -9.69 -6.76 -5.82
CA PRO A 33 -9.01 -6.51 -4.55
C PRO A 33 -7.49 -6.54 -4.76
N ALA A 34 -6.78 -5.66 -4.08
CA ALA A 34 -5.34 -5.54 -4.12
C ALA A 34 -4.85 -5.16 -2.72
N CYS A 35 -3.99 -6.00 -2.13
CA CYS A 35 -3.47 -5.78 -0.79
C CYS A 35 -1.97 -5.64 -0.85
N TYR A 36 -1.43 -4.67 -0.11
CA TYR A 36 0.00 -4.35 -0.12
C TYR A 36 0.52 -4.19 1.29
N SER A 37 1.69 -4.77 1.51
CA SER A 37 2.56 -4.44 2.62
C SER A 37 3.57 -3.38 2.16
N ILE A 38 3.56 -2.23 2.82
CA ILE A 38 4.40 -1.07 2.50
C ILE A 38 5.32 -0.80 3.68
N GLY A 39 6.63 -0.98 3.48
CA GLY A 39 7.59 -0.81 4.56
C GLY A 39 9.02 -1.09 4.15
N SER A 40 9.97 -0.67 4.97
CA SER A 40 11.41 -0.88 4.73
C SER A 40 11.94 -2.21 5.25
N ASN A 41 11.09 -3.06 5.87
CA ASN A 41 11.48 -4.30 6.56
C ASN A 41 12.55 -4.11 7.66
N LEU A 42 12.74 -2.88 8.14
CA LEU A 42 13.66 -2.57 9.24
C LEU A 42 12.94 -2.69 10.58
N LEU A 43 13.62 -3.24 11.58
CA LEU A 43 13.08 -3.34 12.93
C LEU A 43 12.77 -1.93 13.48
N GLY A 44 11.52 -1.73 13.89
CA GLY A 44 11.05 -0.47 14.45
C GLY A 44 10.71 0.62 13.42
N ALA A 45 10.85 0.36 12.12
CA ALA A 45 10.30 1.25 11.11
C ALA A 45 8.77 1.10 11.05
N PRO A 46 8.04 2.19 10.79
CA PRO A 46 6.61 2.09 10.57
C PRO A 46 6.32 1.27 9.31
N HIS A 47 5.26 0.49 9.39
CA HIS A 47 4.72 -0.34 8.33
C HIS A 47 3.33 0.19 7.98
N PHE A 48 2.94 0.10 6.71
CA PHE A 48 1.60 0.44 6.27
C PHE A 48 1.01 -0.72 5.47
N ASP A 49 0.04 -1.40 6.06
CA ASP A 49 -0.74 -2.44 5.38
C ASP A 49 -1.98 -1.81 4.77
N VAL A 50 -2.21 -2.05 3.48
CA VAL A 50 -3.36 -1.49 2.76
C VAL A 50 -4.14 -2.59 2.07
N ARG A 51 -5.46 -2.50 2.17
CA ARG A 51 -6.42 -3.40 1.55
C ARG A 51 -7.31 -2.56 0.63
N LEU A 52 -7.04 -2.62 -0.66
CA LEU A 52 -7.63 -1.74 -1.65
C LEU A 52 -8.56 -2.52 -2.58
N LEU A 53 -9.63 -1.85 -3.00
CA LEU A 53 -10.52 -2.27 -4.06
C LEU A 53 -10.34 -1.29 -5.22
N VAL A 54 -9.71 -1.79 -6.29
CA VAL A 54 -9.32 -0.96 -7.44
C VAL A 54 -10.40 -1.08 -8.51
N ASP A 55 -10.93 0.06 -8.96
CA ASP A 55 -11.82 0.18 -10.12
C ASP A 55 -11.05 0.81 -11.30
N PRO A 56 -10.53 0.01 -12.23
CA PRO A 56 -9.78 0.51 -13.37
C PRO A 56 -10.64 1.27 -14.38
N VAL A 57 -11.95 1.01 -14.41
CA VAL A 57 -12.88 1.61 -15.40
C VAL A 57 -13.21 3.03 -14.99
N ARG A 58 -13.49 3.25 -13.71
CA ARG A 58 -13.75 4.59 -13.14
C ARG A 58 -12.49 5.31 -12.69
N GLY A 59 -11.35 4.61 -12.66
CA GLY A 59 -10.07 5.15 -12.17
C GLY A 59 -10.14 5.51 -10.69
N LYS A 60 -10.86 4.72 -9.89
CA LYS A 60 -11.06 4.96 -8.45
C LYS A 60 -10.45 3.83 -7.63
N VAL A 61 -10.08 4.16 -6.41
CA VAL A 61 -9.70 3.17 -5.41
C VAL A 61 -10.40 3.50 -4.10
N THR A 62 -10.87 2.47 -3.41
CA THR A 62 -11.44 2.57 -2.08
C THR A 62 -10.90 1.42 -1.24
N GLY A 63 -10.74 1.59 0.07
CA GLY A 63 -10.22 0.51 0.90
C GLY A 63 -9.95 0.95 2.32
N GLU A 64 -9.17 0.14 3.01
CA GLU A 64 -8.74 0.38 4.38
C GLU A 64 -7.21 0.30 4.45
N GLY A 65 -6.64 0.94 5.45
CA GLY A 65 -5.23 0.84 5.74
C GLY A 65 -4.94 0.94 7.23
N GLU A 66 -3.84 0.31 7.64
CA GLU A 66 -3.37 0.28 9.01
C GLU A 66 -1.88 0.59 9.05
N ILE A 67 -1.52 1.71 9.70
CA ILE A 67 -0.12 2.07 9.93
C ILE A 67 0.27 1.61 11.32
N PHE A 68 1.28 0.74 11.37
CA PHE A 68 1.76 0.13 12.60
C PHE A 68 3.25 0.38 12.83
N GLN A 69 3.65 0.73 14.05
CA GLN A 69 5.04 0.81 14.49
C GLN A 69 5.14 0.27 15.92
N ALA A 70 5.90 -0.80 16.12
CA ALA A 70 6.04 -1.40 17.46
C ALA A 70 7.02 -0.65 18.38
N VAL A 71 8.00 0.07 17.82
CA VAL A 71 9.11 0.68 18.57
C VAL A 71 8.84 2.16 18.81
N SER A 72 9.23 2.68 19.98
CA SER A 72 8.87 4.01 20.50
C SER A 72 9.19 5.18 19.53
N PRO A 73 8.22 6.07 19.24
CA PRO A 73 6.84 6.01 19.75
C PRO A 73 6.02 4.92 19.05
N PRO A 74 5.26 4.09 19.78
CA PRO A 74 4.37 3.13 19.14
C PRO A 74 3.31 3.87 18.33
N LEU A 75 2.98 3.32 17.16
CA LEU A 75 2.01 3.88 16.22
C LEU A 75 0.99 2.82 15.84
N ASP A 76 -0.28 3.20 15.88
CA ASP A 76 -1.41 2.41 15.42
C ASP A 76 -2.44 3.41 14.87
N ILE A 77 -2.54 3.48 13.55
CA ILE A 77 -3.46 4.38 12.84
C ILE A 77 -4.28 3.56 11.86
N GLN A 78 -5.58 3.51 12.10
CA GLN A 78 -6.56 2.95 11.16
C GLN A 78 -7.13 4.05 10.27
N THR A 79 -7.38 3.71 9.00
CA THR A 79 -7.94 4.65 8.05
C THR A 79 -8.72 4.00 6.92
N GLU A 80 -9.85 4.62 6.56
CA GLU A 80 -10.52 4.44 5.29
C GLU A 80 -9.83 5.23 4.17
N LEU A 81 -9.34 4.53 3.15
CA LEU A 81 -8.65 5.09 2.00
C LEU A 81 -9.59 5.33 0.83
N LEU A 82 -9.62 6.56 0.33
CA LEU A 82 -10.37 6.98 -0.85
C LEU A 82 -9.44 7.66 -1.85
N GLY A 83 -9.51 7.27 -3.11
CA GLY A 83 -8.50 7.71 -4.07
C GLY A 83 -8.80 7.50 -5.53
N ALA A 84 -7.76 7.77 -6.32
CA ALA A 84 -7.72 7.57 -7.75
C ALA A 84 -6.70 6.50 -8.14
N TYR A 85 -7.06 5.71 -9.14
CA TYR A 85 -6.20 4.74 -9.81
C TYR A 85 -5.98 5.20 -11.25
N LYS A 86 -4.72 5.19 -11.69
CA LYS A 86 -4.33 5.54 -13.05
C LYS A 86 -3.44 4.45 -13.63
N SER A 87 -3.94 3.74 -14.64
CA SER A 87 -3.12 2.79 -15.36
C SER A 87 -2.24 3.48 -16.39
N GLY A 88 -0.92 3.30 -16.29
CA GLY A 88 0.05 3.83 -17.24
C GLY A 88 0.62 2.74 -18.17
N LYS A 89 1.42 3.16 -19.16
CA LYS A 89 2.12 2.21 -20.04
C LYS A 89 3.27 1.49 -19.34
N ILE A 90 3.97 2.19 -18.45
CA ILE A 90 5.18 1.71 -17.76
C ILE A 90 4.84 1.23 -16.33
N ALA A 91 4.04 2.03 -15.62
CA ALA A 91 3.67 1.80 -14.23
C ALA A 91 2.22 2.21 -14.01
N ASN A 92 1.57 1.64 -13.00
CA ASN A 92 0.26 2.08 -12.52
C ASN A 92 0.46 2.98 -11.30
N GLU A 93 -0.39 3.99 -11.14
CA GLU A 93 -0.29 4.99 -10.08
C GLU A 93 -1.55 4.94 -9.22
N ILE A 94 -1.37 4.91 -7.90
CA ILE A 94 -2.45 5.02 -6.91
C ILE A 94 -2.19 6.26 -6.08
N LYS A 95 -3.22 7.11 -5.94
CA LYS A 95 -3.23 8.23 -4.99
C LYS A 95 -4.46 8.09 -4.11
N ALA A 96 -4.28 7.94 -2.82
CA ALA A 96 -5.37 7.86 -1.87
C ALA A 96 -5.16 8.82 -0.71
N THR A 97 -6.27 9.31 -0.18
CA THR A 97 -6.36 10.08 1.04
C THR A 97 -7.13 9.25 2.05
N GLY A 98 -6.59 9.15 3.26
CA GLY A 98 -7.16 8.42 4.36
C GLY A 98 -7.97 9.32 5.30
N TYR A 99 -9.10 8.80 5.76
CA TYR A 99 -9.90 9.39 6.82
C TYR A 99 -9.93 8.43 8.02
N PRO A 100 -10.01 8.94 9.27
CA PRO A 100 -10.15 8.11 10.44
C PRO A 100 -11.56 7.52 10.53
N ASP A 101 -11.65 6.29 11.04
CA ASP A 101 -12.92 5.60 11.24
C ASP A 101 -13.60 6.21 12.47
N ILE A 102 -14.75 6.85 12.26
CA ILE A 102 -15.51 7.52 13.33
C ILE A 102 -16.94 7.00 13.31
N ASP A 103 -17.34 6.37 14.40
CA ASP A 103 -18.74 6.03 14.65
C ASP A 103 -19.48 7.27 15.17
N TRP A 104 -20.13 7.99 14.26
CA TRP A 104 -20.90 9.18 14.61
C TRP A 104 -22.32 8.80 15.05
N PRO A 105 -22.75 9.14 16.29
CA PRO A 105 -24.06 8.74 16.77
C PRO A 105 -25.18 9.32 15.91
N PRO A 106 -26.24 8.54 15.56
CA PRO A 106 -27.35 9.03 14.75
C PRO A 106 -28.07 10.26 15.34
N GLN A 107 -28.00 10.42 16.66
CA GLN A 107 -28.63 11.51 17.42
C GLN A 107 -27.71 12.72 17.68
N ALA A 108 -26.45 12.68 17.22
CA ALA A 108 -25.46 13.74 17.48
C ALA A 108 -25.54 14.94 16.51
N GLY A 109 -26.56 14.99 15.65
CA GLY A 109 -26.75 16.08 14.70
C GLY A 109 -25.75 16.04 13.53
N ILE A 110 -25.55 17.18 12.86
CA ILE A 110 -24.60 17.31 11.75
C ILE A 110 -23.18 17.10 12.30
N GLY A 111 -22.48 16.09 11.78
CA GLY A 111 -21.11 15.76 12.19
C GLY A 111 -20.09 16.84 11.80
N PRO A 112 -18.98 16.96 12.55
CA PRO A 112 -17.90 17.88 12.24
C PRO A 112 -17.18 17.47 10.95
N VAL A 113 -16.47 18.43 10.34
CA VAL A 113 -15.57 18.13 9.22
C VAL A 113 -14.40 17.31 9.76
N ILE A 114 -14.30 16.06 9.31
CA ILE A 114 -13.23 15.15 9.71
C ILE A 114 -12.01 15.39 8.81
N PRO A 115 -10.86 15.82 9.36
CA PRO A 115 -9.66 15.98 8.57
C PRO A 115 -9.08 14.62 8.17
N SER A 116 -8.34 14.58 7.06
CA SER A 116 -7.59 13.40 6.68
C SER A 116 -6.47 13.12 7.68
N ASN A 117 -6.22 11.83 7.92
CA ASN A 117 -5.15 11.34 8.78
C ASN A 117 -3.99 10.75 7.97
N VAL A 118 -4.23 10.33 6.71
CA VAL A 118 -3.22 9.69 5.85
C VAL A 118 -3.22 10.25 4.43
N GLU A 119 -2.04 10.33 3.82
CA GLU A 119 -1.86 10.50 2.38
C GLU A 119 -1.04 9.32 1.84
N LEU A 120 -1.48 8.70 0.75
CA LEU A 120 -0.80 7.58 0.12
C LEU A 120 -0.56 7.86 -1.37
N ARG A 121 0.66 7.62 -1.82
CA ARG A 121 1.05 7.66 -3.23
C ARG A 121 1.86 6.41 -3.54
N MET A 122 1.36 5.59 -4.45
CA MET A 122 2.05 4.38 -4.89
C MET A 122 2.33 4.46 -6.38
N LEU A 123 3.52 3.98 -6.74
CA LEU A 123 3.90 3.70 -8.12
C LEU A 123 4.18 2.20 -8.23
N LEU A 124 3.28 1.50 -8.90
CA LEU A 124 3.28 0.05 -9.03
C LEU A 124 3.77 -0.38 -10.41
N SER A 125 4.39 -1.55 -10.46
CA SER A 125 4.69 -2.26 -11.69
C SER A 125 3.43 -2.57 -12.48
N LYS A 126 3.58 -2.89 -13.77
CA LYS A 126 2.43 -3.02 -14.68
C LYS A 126 1.46 -4.14 -14.28
N ASP A 127 1.98 -5.17 -13.63
CA ASP A 127 1.27 -6.32 -13.06
C ASP A 127 0.67 -6.06 -11.67
N ASN A 128 0.85 -4.85 -11.11
CA ASN A 128 0.37 -4.45 -9.78
C ASN A 128 0.89 -5.33 -8.62
N GLN A 129 1.99 -6.08 -8.80
CA GLN A 129 2.54 -6.98 -7.77
C GLN A 129 3.59 -6.32 -6.88
N SER A 130 4.29 -5.30 -7.40
CA SER A 130 5.37 -4.65 -6.66
C SER A 130 5.45 -3.17 -7.02
N GLY A 131 6.17 -2.39 -6.23
CA GLY A 131 6.37 -0.98 -6.52
C GLY A 131 7.08 -0.24 -5.39
N ALA A 132 6.94 1.07 -5.44
CA ALA A 132 7.37 1.96 -4.38
C ALA A 132 6.19 2.83 -3.93
N ALA A 133 6.15 3.14 -2.64
CA ALA A 133 5.14 4.00 -2.08
C ALA A 133 5.77 5.08 -1.19
N ILE A 134 5.10 6.21 -1.15
CA ILE A 134 5.31 7.28 -0.20
C ILE A 134 3.97 7.46 0.50
N TYR A 135 3.98 7.40 1.83
CA TYR A 135 2.80 7.67 2.61
C TYR A 135 3.12 8.69 3.70
N GLY A 136 2.16 9.52 4.04
CA GLY A 136 2.24 10.46 5.15
C GLY A 136 1.14 10.16 6.14
N TYR A 137 1.42 10.32 7.43
CA TYR A 137 0.43 10.26 8.48
C TYR A 137 0.57 11.45 9.42
N ARG A 138 -0.50 11.80 10.12
CA ARG A 138 -0.51 12.88 11.10
C ARG A 138 -0.56 12.31 12.51
N GLU A 139 0.35 12.76 13.35
CA GLU A 139 0.28 12.56 14.79
C GLU A 139 -0.44 13.80 15.37
N GLY A 140 -1.78 13.75 15.48
CA GLY A 140 -2.60 14.86 15.99
C GLY A 140 -3.09 15.86 14.94
N PHE A 141 -3.22 17.15 15.32
CA PHE A 141 -3.70 18.24 14.45
C PHE A 141 -2.60 18.96 13.68
N ASP A 142 -1.35 18.49 13.75
CA ASP A 142 -0.18 19.12 13.15
C ASP A 142 0.09 18.63 11.71
N ASP A 143 1.31 18.86 11.21
CA ASP A 143 1.78 18.53 9.86
C ASP A 143 1.90 17.02 9.59
N PHE A 144 1.84 16.64 8.31
CA PHE A 144 2.07 15.27 7.87
C PHE A 144 3.55 14.87 8.00
N LYS A 145 3.78 13.71 8.62
CA LYS A 145 5.08 13.04 8.62
C LYS A 145 5.11 12.02 7.49
N PHE A 146 5.93 12.27 6.47
CA PHE A 146 6.07 11.39 5.32
C PHE A 146 7.15 10.32 5.52
N VAL A 147 6.82 9.12 5.05
CA VAL A 147 7.68 7.94 5.00
C VAL A 147 7.78 7.50 3.54
N GLY A 148 8.99 7.35 3.04
CA GLY A 148 9.25 6.84 1.69
C GLY A 148 10.30 7.64 0.92
N PRO A 149 10.64 7.17 -0.30
CA PRO A 149 10.07 6.00 -0.97
C PRO A 149 10.47 4.68 -0.30
N VAL A 150 9.50 3.82 -0.02
CA VAL A 150 9.70 2.46 0.52
C VAL A 150 9.07 1.42 -0.42
N PRO A 151 9.55 0.17 -0.42
CA PRO A 151 8.95 -0.90 -1.19
C PRO A 151 7.47 -1.11 -0.85
N ALA A 152 6.65 -1.34 -1.87
CA ALA A 152 5.28 -1.82 -1.76
C ALA A 152 5.21 -3.20 -2.41
N THR A 153 4.82 -4.22 -1.65
CA THR A 153 4.78 -5.62 -2.13
C THR A 153 3.37 -6.16 -1.99
N SER A 154 2.83 -6.79 -3.03
CA SER A 154 1.51 -7.41 -2.96
C SER A 154 1.51 -8.59 -2.00
N ILE A 155 0.50 -8.64 -1.14
CA ILE A 155 0.25 -9.72 -0.19
C ILE A 155 -1.15 -10.30 -0.44
N PRO A 156 -1.42 -11.55 -0.06
CA PRO A 156 -2.78 -12.09 -0.12
C PRO A 156 -3.74 -11.24 0.72
N CYS A 157 -4.90 -10.89 0.16
CA CYS A 157 -5.92 -10.09 0.84
C CYS A 157 -6.72 -10.84 1.92
N PHE A 158 -6.63 -12.16 1.92
CA PHE A 158 -7.33 -13.06 2.81
C PHE A 158 -6.31 -14.08 3.31
N GLU A 159 -6.09 -14.13 4.61
CA GLU A 159 -5.59 -15.33 5.31
C GLU A 159 -6.78 -16.16 5.79
#